data_AF-G3V173-F1
#
_entry.id   AF-G3V173-F1
#
_cell.length_a   1.000
_cell.length_b   1.000
_cell.length_c   1.000
_cell.angle_alpha   90.00
_cell.angle_beta   90.00
_cell.angle_gamma   90.00
#
_symmetry.space_group_name_H-M   'P 1'
#
loop_
_entity.id
_entity.type
_entity.pdbx_description
1 polymer ?
#
loop_
_entity_poly.entity_id
_entity_poly.type
_entity_poly.pdbx_seq_one_letter_code
_entity_poly.pdbx_strand_id
1 'polypeptide(L)'
;MAVLWRLSAVCGALGGRALLLRTPVVRPAHISAFLQDRPIPEWCGVQHIHLSPSHHSGSKAASLHWTSERVVSVLLLGLLPAAYLNPCSAMDYSLAAALTLHGH
;
A
#
# COMPACT_ATOMS: atom_id res chain seq x y z
N MET A 1 33.41 19.02 14.35
CA MET A 1 33.48 17.63 14.84
C MET A 1 32.30 17.37 15.77
N ALA A 2 31.16 16.92 15.23
CA ALA A 2 29.96 16.38 15.91
C ALA A 2 28.92 16.05 14.80
N VAL A 3 29.09 14.96 14.03
CA VAL A 3 28.56 13.60 14.27
C VAL A 3 27.02 13.53 14.21
N LEU A 4 26.51 13.34 12.99
CA LEU A 4 25.65 12.23 12.55
C LEU A 4 24.78 11.55 13.62
N TRP A 5 23.68 12.16 14.06
CA TRP A 5 22.75 11.43 14.94
C TRP A 5 21.26 11.78 14.85
N ARG A 6 20.71 12.12 13.68
CA ARG A 6 19.24 12.37 13.58
C ARG A 6 18.52 11.92 12.31
N LEU A 7 19.05 10.96 11.55
CA LEU A 7 18.33 10.42 10.37
C LEU A 7 17.61 9.08 10.62
N SER A 8 17.62 8.52 11.83
CA SER A 8 16.97 7.23 12.12
C SER A 8 15.62 7.30 12.85
N ALA A 9 14.99 8.47 12.98
CA ALA A 9 13.74 8.61 13.75
C ALA A 9 12.45 8.69 12.89
N VAL A 10 12.54 8.54 11.56
CA VAL A 10 11.37 8.66 10.66
C VAL A 10 11.08 7.32 9.95
N CYS A 11 11.22 6.21 10.67
CA CYS A 11 10.89 4.86 10.14
C CYS A 11 10.10 3.98 11.13
N GLY A 12 9.32 4.58 12.04
CA GLY A 12 8.62 3.81 13.08
C GLY A 12 7.24 4.31 13.52
N ALA A 13 6.63 5.31 12.89
CA ALA A 13 5.41 5.94 13.42
C ALA A 13 4.27 6.13 12.40
N LEU A 14 4.12 5.22 11.42
CA LEU A 14 2.92 5.17 10.58
C LEU A 14 2.31 3.76 10.54
N GLY A 15 2.37 3.07 11.67
CA GLY A 15 1.55 1.90 11.97
C GLY A 15 0.63 2.23 13.14
N GLY A 16 -0.67 2.29 12.89
CA GLY A 16 -1.68 2.30 13.95
C GLY A 16 -2.15 3.67 14.44
N ARG A 17 -2.97 4.35 13.65
CA ARG A 17 -3.99 5.28 14.20
C ARG A 17 -5.30 5.10 13.44
N ALA A 18 -6.18 4.28 14.01
CA ALA A 18 -7.59 4.27 13.72
C ALA A 18 -8.16 5.65 14.07
N LEU A 19 -8.26 6.52 13.06
CA LEU A 19 -9.05 7.74 13.17
C LEU A 19 -10.51 7.36 12.93
N LEU A 20 -11.17 6.98 14.01
CA LEU A 20 -12.62 7.02 14.14
C LEU A 20 -13.08 8.48 13.96
N LEU A 21 -13.29 8.89 12.71
CA LEU A 21 -14.02 10.12 12.41
C LEU A 21 -15.51 9.80 12.40
N ARG A 22 -16.08 9.91 13.59
CA ARG A 22 -17.51 9.89 13.89
C ARG A 22 -18.16 11.11 13.21
N THR A 23 -18.92 10.91 12.14
CA THR A 23 -19.81 11.94 11.58
C THR A 23 -21.24 11.71 12.10
N PRO A 24 -21.76 12.56 13.00
CA PRO A 24 -23.20 12.70 13.19
C PRO A 24 -23.72 13.77 12.21
N VAL A 25 -25.05 13.81 11.99
CA VAL A 25 -25.80 14.70 11.07
C VAL A 25 -26.01 14.00 9.72
N VAL A 26 -27.15 13.36 9.45
CA VAL A 26 -28.52 13.89 9.42
C VAL A 26 -29.54 12.76 9.72
N ARG A 27 -30.57 13.05 10.53
CA ARG A 27 -31.79 12.23 10.67
C ARG A 27 -32.59 12.24 9.35
N PRO A 28 -33.13 11.09 8.91
CA PRO A 28 -34.48 11.05 8.35
C PRO A 28 -35.45 10.38 9.31
N ALA A 29 -36.67 10.89 9.25
CA ALA A 29 -37.78 10.68 10.16
C ALA A 29 -38.26 9.23 10.28
N HIS A 30 -38.63 8.87 11.51
CA HIS A 30 -39.89 8.21 11.92
C HIS A 30 -40.58 7.21 10.95
N ILE A 31 -40.77 6.00 11.50
CA ILE A 31 -41.92 5.10 11.32
C ILE A 31 -41.90 4.19 10.08
N SER A 32 -41.64 2.91 10.31
CA SER A 32 -42.62 1.86 9.98
C SER A 32 -42.36 0.63 10.85
N ALA A 33 -42.90 0.69 12.07
CA ALA A 33 -43.21 -0.50 12.84
C ALA A 33 -44.54 -1.04 12.30
N PHE A 34 -44.50 -1.79 11.21
CA PHE A 34 -45.62 -2.63 10.77
C PHE A 34 -45.11 -3.61 9.71
N LEU A 35 -45.36 -4.91 9.89
CA LEU A 35 -44.91 -6.05 9.07
C LEU A 35 -43.60 -6.73 9.50
N GLN A 36 -43.52 -7.11 10.77
CA GLN A 36 -43.13 -8.49 11.05
C GLN A 36 -44.34 -9.37 10.73
N ASP A 37 -44.26 -10.21 9.69
CA ASP A 37 -44.86 -11.55 9.68
C ASP A 37 -44.71 -12.20 8.29
N ARG A 38 -43.81 -13.19 8.19
CA ARG A 38 -44.06 -14.51 7.58
C ARG A 38 -42.79 -15.38 7.61
N PRO A 39 -42.79 -16.55 8.27
CA PRO A 39 -41.74 -17.54 8.11
C PRO A 39 -42.22 -18.68 7.21
N ILE A 40 -41.70 -18.84 5.98
CA ILE A 40 -41.85 -20.09 5.22
C ILE A 40 -40.55 -20.40 4.43
N PRO A 41 -40.05 -21.65 4.49
CA PRO A 41 -38.78 -22.09 3.90
C PRO A 41 -38.96 -22.50 2.43
N GLU A 42 -37.94 -22.33 1.59
CA GLU A 42 -37.67 -23.24 0.46
C GLU A 42 -36.38 -22.88 -0.29
N TRP A 43 -35.56 -23.91 -0.49
CA TRP A 43 -34.28 -23.92 -1.16
C TRP A 43 -34.45 -23.78 -2.68
N CYS A 44 -33.73 -22.88 -3.34
CA CYS A 44 -33.06 -23.19 -4.62
C CYS A 44 -32.13 -22.04 -5.04
N GLY A 45 -30.83 -22.34 -5.21
CA GLY A 45 -29.93 -21.44 -5.93
C GLY A 45 -28.80 -20.81 -5.12
N VAL A 46 -28.31 -21.45 -4.06
CA VAL A 46 -26.95 -21.15 -3.58
C VAL A 46 -25.98 -21.73 -4.60
N GLN A 47 -25.58 -20.92 -5.57
CA GLN A 47 -24.46 -21.25 -6.45
C GLN A 47 -23.19 -21.28 -5.59
N HIS A 48 -22.92 -22.43 -4.98
CA HIS A 48 -21.61 -22.70 -4.40
C HIS A 48 -20.63 -22.78 -5.57
N ILE A 49 -20.01 -21.65 -5.90
CA ILE A 49 -18.87 -21.60 -6.80
C ILE A 49 -17.81 -22.49 -6.14
N HIS A 50 -17.66 -23.70 -6.66
CA HIS A 50 -16.62 -24.65 -6.28
C HIS A 50 -15.29 -24.09 -6.82
N LEU A 51 -14.75 -23.09 -6.12
CA LEU A 51 -13.37 -22.69 -6.33
C LEU A 51 -12.52 -23.85 -5.80
N SER A 52 -11.86 -24.58 -6.71
CA SER A 52 -10.78 -25.49 -6.38
C SER A 52 -9.86 -24.83 -5.36
N PRO A 53 -9.32 -25.56 -4.37
CA PRO A 53 -8.38 -25.00 -3.39
C PRO A 53 -7.34 -24.19 -4.13
N SER A 54 -7.36 -22.88 -3.94
CA SER A 54 -6.37 -21.99 -4.52
C SER A 54 -5.03 -22.45 -3.96
N HIS A 55 -4.18 -23.01 -4.82
CA HIS A 55 -2.78 -23.22 -4.50
C HIS A 55 -2.17 -21.82 -4.31
N HIS A 56 -2.35 -21.26 -3.13
CA HIS A 56 -1.74 -20.01 -2.72
C HIS A 56 -0.26 -20.31 -2.48
N SER A 57 0.50 -20.35 -3.57
CA SER A 57 1.95 -20.24 -3.50
C SER A 57 2.23 -18.89 -2.84
N GLY A 58 2.58 -18.90 -1.55
CA GLY A 58 2.77 -17.69 -0.71
C GLY A 58 3.93 -16.79 -1.12
N SER A 59 4.31 -16.82 -2.41
CA SER A 59 5.34 -15.99 -2.99
C SER A 59 4.88 -14.53 -3.03
N LYS A 60 5.67 -13.67 -2.37
CA LYS A 60 5.48 -12.22 -2.40
C LYS A 60 6.14 -11.55 -3.61
N ALA A 61 6.62 -12.32 -4.60
CA ALA A 61 7.42 -11.81 -5.71
C ALA A 61 6.80 -10.60 -6.42
N ALA A 62 5.50 -10.66 -6.75
CA ALA A 62 4.81 -9.55 -7.40
C ALA A 62 4.76 -8.29 -6.52
N SER A 63 4.48 -8.44 -5.21
CA SER A 63 4.45 -7.30 -4.28
C SER A 63 5.85 -6.71 -4.02
N LEU A 64 6.88 -7.56 -3.99
CA LEU A 64 8.27 -7.12 -3.88
C LEU A 64 8.73 -6.40 -5.13
N HIS A 65 8.34 -6.90 -6.31
CA HIS A 65 8.62 -6.25 -7.58
C HIS A 65 8.01 -4.84 -7.62
N TRP A 66 6.71 -4.71 -7.32
CA TRP A 66 6.04 -3.41 -7.23
C TRP A 66 6.71 -2.45 -6.24
N THR A 67 7.11 -2.96 -5.07
CA THR A 67 7.81 -2.15 -4.06
C THR A 67 9.20 -1.73 -4.56
N SER A 68 9.91 -2.64 -5.23
CA SER A 68 11.26 -2.37 -5.74
C SER A 68 11.27 -1.27 -6.80
N GLU A 69 10.27 -1.21 -7.68
CA GLU A 69 10.13 -0.12 -8.64
C GLU A 69 10.06 1.24 -7.93
N ARG A 70 9.27 1.33 -6.84
CA ARG A 70 9.16 2.57 -6.05
C ARG A 70 10.46 2.93 -5.35
N VAL A 71 11.19 1.94 -4.83
CA VAL A 71 12.51 2.15 -4.23
C VAL A 71 13.48 2.73 -5.25
N VAL A 72 13.54 2.17 -6.46
CA VAL A 72 14.41 2.67 -7.54
C VAL A 72 13.99 4.08 -7.97
N SER A 73 12.68 4.38 -8.04
CA SER A 73 12.21 5.74 -8.35
C SER A 73 12.66 6.78 -7.32
N VAL A 74 12.54 6.46 -6.02
CA VAL A 74 12.98 7.38 -4.95
C VAL A 74 14.51 7.50 -4.92
N LEU A 75 15.23 6.40 -5.17
CA LEU A 75 16.69 6.42 -5.30
C LEU A 75 17.12 7.34 -6.44
N LEU A 76 16.53 7.18 -7.63
CA LEU A 76 16.83 8.01 -8.80
C LEU A 76 16.52 9.49 -8.53
N LEU A 77 15.39 9.77 -7.87
CA LEU A 77 15.01 11.13 -7.46
C LEU A 77 16.05 11.76 -6.52
N GLY A 78 16.65 10.97 -5.62
CA GLY A 78 17.72 11.43 -4.73
C GLY A 78 19.08 11.56 -5.42
N LEU A 79 19.38 10.68 -6.38
CA LEU A 79 20.64 10.68 -7.11
C LEU A 79 20.78 11.91 -8.01
N LEU A 80 19.70 12.42 -8.61
CA LEU A 80 19.75 13.61 -9.47
C LEU A 80 20.37 14.85 -8.78
N PRO A 81 19.86 15.33 -7.62
CA PRO A 81 20.50 16.44 -6.91
C PRO A 81 21.84 16.04 -6.29
N ALA A 82 22.01 14.79 -5.85
CA ALA A 82 23.29 14.34 -5.29
C ALA A 82 24.42 14.36 -6.34
N ALA A 83 24.12 14.01 -7.58
CA ALA A 83 25.06 14.05 -8.70
C ALA A 83 25.41 15.47 -9.13
N TYR A 84 24.44 16.38 -9.04
CA TYR A 84 24.70 17.80 -9.26
C TYR A 84 25.68 18.36 -8.22
N LEU A 85 25.48 18.02 -6.93
CA LEU A 85 26.29 18.55 -5.83
C LEU A 85 27.65 17.85 -5.68
N ASN A 86 27.76 16.57 -6.04
CA ASN A 86 28.97 15.77 -5.86
C ASN A 86 29.25 14.87 -7.09
N PRO A 87 29.77 15.46 -8.18
CA PRO A 87 30.13 14.70 -9.38
C PRO A 87 31.34 13.80 -9.09
N CYS A 88 31.13 12.49 -9.18
CA CYS A 88 32.17 11.49 -8.99
C CYS A 88 31.79 10.19 -9.70
N SER A 89 32.80 9.35 -10.00
CA SER A 89 32.59 8.09 -10.73
C SER A 89 31.57 7.16 -10.05
N ALA A 90 31.55 7.11 -8.71
CA ALA A 90 30.56 6.32 -7.97
C ALA A 90 29.13 6.79 -8.26
N MET A 91 28.94 8.10 -8.37
CA MET A 91 27.65 8.69 -8.71
C MET A 91 27.26 8.42 -10.16
N ASP A 92 28.21 8.52 -11.10
CA ASP A 92 27.98 8.25 -12.52
C ASP A 92 27.49 6.80 -12.74
N TYR A 93 28.15 5.83 -12.10
CA TYR A 93 27.73 4.42 -12.15
C TYR A 93 26.38 4.19 -11.45
N SER A 94 26.15 4.85 -10.31
CA SER A 94 24.87 4.75 -9.59
C SER A 94 23.71 5.30 -10.42
N LEU A 95 23.93 6.44 -11.09
CA LEU A 95 22.96 7.08 -11.96
C LEU A 95 22.68 6.20 -13.18
N ALA A 96 23.72 5.67 -13.83
CA ALA A 96 23.57 4.73 -14.94
C ALA A 96 22.75 3.50 -14.54
N ALA A 97 23.08 2.86 -13.41
CA ALA A 97 22.36 1.69 -12.92
C ALA A 97 20.90 2.00 -12.60
N ALA A 98 20.63 3.11 -11.89
CA ALA A 98 19.27 3.51 -11.54
C ALA A 98 18.44 3.88 -12.77
N LEU A 99 19.02 4.58 -13.76
CA LEU A 99 18.33 4.92 -15.01
C LEU A 99 18.01 3.68 -15.83
N THR A 100 18.96 2.77 -16.01
CA THR A 100 18.74 1.51 -16.75
C THR A 100 17.70 0.64 -16.06
N LEU A 101 17.77 0.49 -14.73
CA LEU A 101 16.82 -0.33 -13.99
C LEU A 101 15.42 0.28 -13.93
N HIS A 102 15.31 1.62 -13.91
CA HIS A 102 14.01 2.30 -13.88
C HIS A 102 13.32 2.35 -15.26
N GLY A 103 14.11 2.39 -16.34
CA GLY A 103 13.60 2.47 -17.72
C GLY A 103 13.34 1.13 -18.39
N HIS A 104 13.74 0.02 -17.77
CA HIS A 104 13.46 -1.34 -18.24
C HIS A 104 12.07 -1.80 -17.78
#